data_AF-A0A1H1CVC1-F1
#
_entry.id   AF-A0A1H1CVC1-F1
#
_cell.length_a   1.000
_cell.length_b   1.000
_cell.length_c   1.000
_cell.angle_alpha   90.00
_cell.angle_beta   90.00
_cell.angle_gamma   90.00
#
_symmetry.space_group_name_H-M   'P 1'
#
loop_
_entity.id
_entity.type
_entity.pdbx_description
1 polymer ?
#
loop_
_entity_poly.entity_id
_entity_poly.type
_entity_poly.pdbx_seq_one_letter_code
_entity_poly.pdbx_strand_id
1 'polypeptide(L)'
;MRVRSTVLVAVLALLGMVASTLAGAVPASAAPAAPKLVPTFSSVGVYWSPEGGKQGVAAQVRYRPVGSSSWRRGADLWFDGRALGGRPAEYRGSIVGLDDGTTYEVELALGGTSTTTTQRVRTWSDRFPVGQVVELPATSTAPVTIRRTGSPDGYVLVTGPGGGPATIDVRQDSAYGLLLTKSAYVIVRGVTVKGRTHHGIQLGTGRDDDVHDVVLEDNTITGWGLPDASGFGTPMDSAIYSDSEKLTRLVVQGNRMTSPRTTSNSWSQTHNGSKHPAGPQGISLRRSAGNNVIRYNDVVGDATHHFNDGMGATANFSHRGFPGQDSDIHGNYVAYAWDDGIEAEGSGMNVRVHGNYLTEVYHAFGLAPVSLGPLYAYRNVQDVARSDATATYGQAMFKMGGNTSGSTFYGDGRVLLFHNTALKPLAGPQNRKAVEAGDGRVLRNALSRNNIWRTGAPSSTNSISDDGRSTTNDFDRDLYNGLVKAAPGAEANGVRAEPVHVAGWGMDPVTRAGLFSLAAGSSGVDRGVPLPGFNDGWSGSAPDAGAQEVGSRPVVYGARGFTTPSAPRG
;
A
#
# COMPACT_ATOMS: atom_id res chain seq x y z
N MET A 1 -34.10 -57.95 -74.17
CA MET A 1 -33.62 -57.47 -75.49
C MET A 1 -34.36 -56.18 -75.85
N ARG A 2 -33.64 -55.16 -76.35
CA ARG A 2 -34.07 -53.93 -77.08
C ARG A 2 -34.31 -52.59 -76.32
N VAL A 3 -33.50 -51.59 -76.73
CA VAL A 3 -33.75 -50.19 -77.25
C VAL A 3 -34.75 -49.22 -76.57
N ARG A 4 -34.33 -47.95 -76.33
CA ARG A 4 -34.98 -46.67 -76.81
C ARG A 4 -34.20 -45.38 -76.47
N SER A 5 -34.43 -44.37 -77.31
CA SER A 5 -33.69 -43.14 -77.66
C SER A 5 -33.74 -41.97 -76.65
N THR A 6 -32.75 -41.06 -76.65
CA THR A 6 -32.86 -39.71 -76.03
C THR A 6 -31.90 -38.72 -76.73
N VAL A 7 -32.39 -37.50 -77.01
CA VAL A 7 -31.81 -36.52 -77.95
C VAL A 7 -31.09 -35.37 -77.23
N LEU A 8 -30.15 -34.80 -77.99
CA LEU A 8 -28.94 -34.06 -77.67
C LEU A 8 -29.08 -32.53 -77.62
N VAL A 9 -28.06 -31.91 -77.05
CA VAL A 9 -27.77 -30.48 -76.81
C VAL A 9 -26.80 -29.91 -77.88
N ALA A 10 -26.86 -28.59 -78.17
CA ALA A 10 -25.70 -27.65 -78.36
C ALA A 10 -26.21 -26.25 -78.82
N VAL A 11 -26.07 -25.13 -78.09
CA VAL A 11 -24.92 -24.22 -77.78
C VAL A 11 -24.74 -23.06 -78.79
N LEU A 12 -24.74 -21.80 -78.32
CA LEU A 12 -23.69 -20.78 -78.54
C LEU A 12 -23.93 -19.49 -77.71
N ALA A 13 -22.84 -18.79 -77.38
CA ALA A 13 -22.68 -17.81 -76.29
C ALA A 13 -22.70 -16.32 -76.74
N LEU A 14 -22.96 -15.40 -75.79
CA LEU A 14 -22.52 -13.99 -75.85
C LEU A 14 -22.29 -13.41 -74.45
N LEU A 15 -21.17 -12.70 -74.25
CA LEU A 15 -20.75 -12.01 -73.02
C LEU A 15 -21.52 -10.70 -72.78
N GLY A 16 -21.88 -10.42 -71.53
CA GLY A 16 -22.28 -9.10 -71.03
C GLY A 16 -21.57 -8.79 -69.71
N MET A 17 -20.81 -7.70 -69.67
CA MET A 17 -20.08 -7.20 -68.50
C MET A 17 -21.06 -6.48 -67.55
N VAL A 18 -21.16 -6.93 -66.29
CA VAL A 18 -21.88 -6.22 -65.22
C VAL A 18 -20.87 -5.72 -64.20
N ALA A 19 -20.77 -4.41 -64.02
CA ALA A 19 -19.97 -3.78 -62.98
C ALA A 19 -20.75 -3.82 -61.65
N SER A 20 -20.34 -4.68 -60.73
CA SER A 20 -20.84 -4.73 -59.35
C SER A 20 -19.93 -3.91 -58.45
N THR A 21 -20.45 -2.80 -57.90
CA THR A 21 -19.80 -2.02 -56.85
C THR A 21 -19.73 -2.84 -55.57
N LEU A 22 -18.55 -3.35 -55.24
CA LEU A 22 -18.22 -3.91 -53.94
C LEU A 22 -18.17 -2.77 -52.91
N ALA A 23 -19.23 -2.62 -52.11
CA ALA A 23 -19.14 -1.89 -50.86
C ALA A 23 -18.22 -2.68 -49.92
N GLY A 24 -16.98 -2.24 -49.78
CA GLY A 24 -16.03 -2.82 -48.83
C GLY A 24 -16.58 -2.70 -47.42
N ALA A 25 -16.82 -3.84 -46.77
CA ALA A 25 -17.09 -3.86 -45.34
C ALA A 25 -15.86 -3.29 -44.62
N VAL A 26 -16.02 -2.10 -44.04
CA VAL A 26 -15.03 -1.54 -43.13
C VAL A 26 -14.89 -2.55 -41.99
N PRO A 27 -13.68 -3.08 -41.70
CA PRO A 27 -13.51 -3.98 -40.57
C PRO A 27 -13.98 -3.23 -39.32
N ALA A 28 -14.89 -3.86 -38.56
CA ALA A 28 -15.30 -3.35 -37.27
C ALA A 28 -14.04 -3.09 -36.44
N SER A 29 -13.81 -1.84 -36.07
CA SER A 29 -12.78 -1.48 -35.09
C SER A 29 -12.94 -2.42 -33.90
N ALA A 30 -11.87 -3.15 -33.56
CA ALA A 30 -11.85 -3.92 -32.33
C ALA A 30 -12.27 -2.97 -31.19
N ALA A 31 -13.24 -3.40 -30.37
CA ALA A 31 -13.65 -2.61 -29.22
C ALA A 31 -12.41 -2.28 -28.39
N PRO A 32 -12.21 -1.02 -27.96
CA PRO A 32 -11.04 -0.66 -27.17
C PRO A 32 -10.94 -1.59 -25.96
N ALA A 33 -9.73 -2.05 -25.66
CA ALA A 33 -9.48 -2.97 -24.54
C ALA A 33 -10.14 -2.43 -23.27
N ALA A 34 -11.10 -3.18 -22.73
CA ALA A 34 -11.83 -2.78 -21.53
C ALA A 34 -10.84 -2.65 -20.37
N PRO A 35 -10.84 -1.52 -19.65
CA PRO A 35 -9.93 -1.35 -18.52
C PRO A 35 -10.34 -2.27 -17.37
N LYS A 36 -9.36 -2.69 -16.57
CA LYS A 36 -9.62 -3.35 -15.29
C LYS A 36 -9.55 -2.30 -14.18
N LEU A 37 -10.62 -2.20 -13.39
CA LEU A 37 -10.75 -1.30 -12.26
C LEU A 37 -10.87 -2.12 -10.97
N VAL A 38 -10.00 -1.88 -9.98
CA VAL A 38 -9.94 -2.62 -8.71
C VAL A 38 -10.14 -1.65 -7.55
N PRO A 39 -11.35 -1.57 -6.98
CA PRO A 39 -11.65 -0.63 -5.89
C PRO A 39 -11.20 -1.13 -4.52
N THR A 40 -10.86 -0.18 -3.65
CA THR A 40 -10.90 -0.25 -2.18
C THR A 40 -11.93 0.76 -1.66
N PHE A 41 -11.83 1.21 -0.40
CA PHE A 41 -12.73 2.24 0.17
C PHE A 41 -12.56 3.60 -0.49
N SER A 42 -11.32 4.05 -0.70
CA SER A 42 -11.04 5.42 -1.15
C SER A 42 -10.15 5.48 -2.39
N SER A 43 -9.88 4.34 -3.02
CA SER A 43 -9.00 4.23 -4.17
C SER A 43 -9.52 3.25 -5.21
N VAL A 44 -9.07 3.42 -6.46
CA VAL A 44 -9.28 2.46 -7.56
C VAL A 44 -7.95 2.24 -8.26
N GLY A 45 -7.46 1.01 -8.26
CA GLY A 45 -6.38 0.57 -9.16
C GLY A 45 -6.90 0.45 -10.58
N VAL A 46 -6.16 1.00 -11.54
CA VAL A 46 -6.53 1.09 -12.96
C VAL A 46 -5.47 0.37 -13.79
N TYR A 47 -5.94 -0.47 -14.72
CA TYR A 47 -5.12 -1.16 -15.70
C TYR A 47 -5.72 -1.01 -17.08
N TRP A 48 -4.88 -0.73 -18.08
CA TRP A 48 -5.36 -0.51 -19.43
C TRP A 48 -4.30 -0.86 -20.47
N SER A 49 -4.67 -1.64 -21.49
CA SER A 49 -3.78 -2.04 -22.60
C SER A 49 -4.45 -1.76 -23.96
N PRO A 50 -4.67 -0.49 -24.31
CA PRO A 50 -5.26 -0.13 -25.59
C PRO A 50 -4.28 -0.37 -26.74
N GLU A 51 -4.82 -0.57 -27.94
CA GLU A 51 -4.01 -0.52 -29.16
C GLU A 51 -3.29 0.83 -29.27
N GLY A 52 -2.01 0.81 -29.66
CA GLY A 52 -1.16 1.99 -29.74
C GLY A 52 -0.55 2.44 -28.40
N GLY A 53 -0.90 1.78 -27.29
CA GLY A 53 -0.30 2.01 -25.97
C GLY A 53 1.20 1.73 -25.95
N LYS A 54 2.00 2.71 -25.50
CA LYS A 54 3.46 2.60 -25.43
C LYS A 54 4.08 3.69 -24.56
N GLN A 55 5.35 3.52 -24.21
CA GLN A 55 6.12 4.53 -23.50
C GLN A 55 6.12 5.85 -24.28
N GLY A 56 5.93 6.97 -23.56
CA GLY A 56 5.85 8.31 -24.15
C GLY A 56 4.46 8.71 -24.68
N VAL A 57 3.50 7.79 -24.76
CA VAL A 57 2.09 8.12 -25.05
C VAL A 57 1.34 8.21 -23.74
N ALA A 58 0.74 9.38 -23.46
CA ALA A 58 -0.02 9.61 -22.23
C ALA A 58 -1.32 8.80 -22.20
N ALA A 59 -1.65 8.21 -21.06
CA ALA A 59 -2.95 7.62 -20.79
C ALA A 59 -3.62 8.43 -19.68
N GLN A 60 -4.51 9.33 -20.07
CA GLN A 60 -5.14 10.30 -19.17
C GLN A 60 -6.31 9.67 -18.44
N VAL A 61 -6.51 10.09 -17.18
CA VAL A 61 -7.62 9.63 -16.34
C VAL A 61 -8.49 10.81 -15.95
N ARG A 62 -9.80 10.68 -16.12
CA ARG A 62 -10.77 11.53 -15.43
C ARG A 62 -11.88 10.70 -14.81
N TYR A 63 -12.46 11.19 -13.72
CA TYR A 63 -13.48 10.48 -12.98
C TYR A 63 -14.53 11.42 -12.39
N ARG A 64 -15.73 10.91 -12.11
CA ARG A 64 -16.79 11.63 -11.40
C ARG A 64 -17.74 10.66 -10.70
N PRO A 65 -18.36 11.04 -9.57
CA PRO A 65 -19.50 10.30 -9.04
C PRO A 65 -20.60 10.19 -10.10
N VAL A 66 -21.28 9.04 -10.19
CA VAL A 66 -22.45 8.88 -11.06
C VAL A 66 -23.50 9.92 -10.67
N GLY A 67 -24.07 10.60 -11.67
CA GLY A 67 -25.03 11.69 -11.48
C GLY A 67 -24.40 13.07 -11.31
N SER A 68 -23.09 13.18 -11.08
CA SER A 68 -22.37 14.45 -11.16
C SER A 68 -22.12 14.85 -12.61
N SER A 69 -22.19 16.14 -12.92
CA SER A 69 -21.74 16.68 -14.21
C SER A 69 -20.23 16.98 -14.24
N SER A 70 -19.61 17.18 -13.07
CA SER A 70 -18.24 17.68 -12.95
C SER A 70 -17.22 16.55 -12.95
N TRP A 71 -16.39 16.51 -13.99
CA TRP A 71 -15.25 15.61 -14.08
C TRP A 71 -14.06 16.14 -13.26
N ARG A 72 -13.43 15.26 -12.49
CA ARG A 72 -12.14 15.48 -11.83
C ARG A 72 -11.05 14.80 -12.64
N ARG A 73 -9.85 15.40 -12.68
CA ARG A 73 -8.68 14.80 -13.31
C ARG A 73 -7.97 13.90 -12.30
N GLY A 74 -7.60 12.69 -12.73
CA GLY A 74 -6.67 11.83 -11.99
C GLY A 74 -5.26 11.92 -12.57
N ALA A 75 -4.29 11.37 -11.86
CA ALA A 75 -2.94 11.20 -12.40
C ALA A 75 -2.98 10.32 -13.65
N ASP A 76 -2.19 10.70 -14.66
CA ASP A 76 -2.03 9.89 -15.87
C ASP A 76 -1.43 8.51 -15.50
N LEU A 77 -1.85 7.47 -16.22
CA LEU A 77 -1.34 6.11 -15.98
C LEU A 77 0.10 6.00 -16.46
N TRP A 78 0.90 5.23 -15.72
CA TRP A 78 2.27 4.89 -16.10
C TRP A 78 2.27 3.65 -17.01
N PHE A 79 2.98 3.73 -18.13
CA PHE A 79 3.20 2.58 -19.01
C PHE A 79 4.39 1.76 -18.54
N ASP A 80 4.14 0.50 -18.15
CA ASP A 80 5.21 -0.47 -17.97
C ASP A 80 5.40 -1.27 -19.27
N GLY A 81 6.51 -1.00 -19.96
CA GLY A 81 6.85 -1.68 -21.21
C GLY A 81 7.42 -3.10 -21.02
N ARG A 82 7.64 -3.54 -19.78
CA ARG A 82 8.28 -4.82 -19.48
C ARG A 82 7.23 -5.94 -19.45
N ALA A 83 7.55 -7.07 -20.08
CA ALA A 83 6.78 -8.30 -19.95
C ALA A 83 7.36 -9.15 -18.79
N LEU A 84 6.89 -8.91 -17.57
CA LEU A 84 7.44 -9.53 -16.34
C LEU A 84 6.34 -10.16 -15.48
N GLY A 85 6.70 -11.22 -14.74
CA GLY A 85 5.77 -11.89 -13.82
C GLY A 85 4.54 -12.49 -14.50
N GLY A 86 4.66 -12.90 -15.77
CA GLY A 86 3.55 -13.43 -16.57
C GLY A 86 2.58 -12.37 -17.11
N ARG A 87 2.95 -11.07 -17.05
CA ARG A 87 2.12 -9.96 -17.54
C ARG A 87 2.68 -9.35 -18.82
N PRO A 88 1.82 -8.91 -19.75
CA PRO A 88 2.24 -8.12 -20.90
C PRO A 88 2.55 -6.68 -20.47
N ALA A 89 3.09 -5.90 -21.42
CA ALA A 89 3.16 -4.45 -21.26
C ALA A 89 1.76 -3.84 -21.12
N GLU A 90 1.60 -2.90 -20.18
CA GLU A 90 0.31 -2.31 -19.85
C GLU A 90 0.46 -0.93 -19.18
N TYR A 91 -0.59 -0.10 -19.27
CA TYR A 91 -0.71 1.07 -18.42
C TYR A 91 -1.26 0.68 -17.05
N ARG A 92 -0.72 1.29 -16.00
CA ARG A 92 -1.16 1.13 -14.62
C ARG A 92 -1.16 2.45 -13.86
N GLY A 93 -2.11 2.61 -12.95
CA GLY A 93 -2.14 3.73 -12.03
C GLY A 93 -3.27 3.64 -11.03
N SER A 94 -3.40 4.62 -10.16
CA SER A 94 -4.46 4.68 -9.16
C SER A 94 -5.18 6.01 -9.15
N ILE A 95 -6.51 5.94 -8.99
CA ILE A 95 -7.34 7.07 -8.57
C ILE A 95 -7.43 6.98 -7.04
N VAL A 96 -7.24 8.09 -6.34
CA VAL A 96 -7.24 8.17 -4.87
C VAL A 96 -8.16 9.30 -4.39
N GLY A 97 -8.44 9.35 -3.09
CA GLY A 97 -9.28 10.39 -2.50
C GLY A 97 -10.77 10.28 -2.88
N LEU A 98 -11.24 9.06 -3.10
CA LEU A 98 -12.64 8.76 -3.40
C LEU A 98 -13.45 8.55 -2.11
N ASP A 99 -14.74 8.79 -2.19
CA ASP A 99 -15.70 8.50 -1.13
C ASP A 99 -16.04 7.00 -1.14
N ASP A 100 -16.26 6.42 0.04
CA ASP A 100 -16.61 5.01 0.19
C ASP A 100 -18.04 4.71 -0.32
N GLY A 101 -18.29 3.47 -0.70
CA GLY A 101 -19.61 2.98 -1.14
C GLY A 101 -20.19 3.68 -2.38
N THR A 102 -19.39 4.49 -3.06
CA THR A 102 -19.81 5.44 -4.09
C THR A 102 -19.48 4.88 -5.48
N THR A 103 -20.43 5.01 -6.41
CA THR A 103 -20.20 4.61 -7.81
C THR A 103 -19.66 5.78 -8.61
N TYR A 104 -18.55 5.55 -9.28
CA TYR A 104 -17.87 6.50 -10.15
C TYR A 104 -17.94 6.06 -11.61
N GLU A 105 -18.02 7.03 -12.51
CA GLU A 105 -17.64 6.89 -13.91
C GLU A 105 -16.16 7.24 -14.04
N VAL A 106 -15.37 6.32 -14.61
CA VAL A 106 -13.95 6.50 -14.89
C VAL A 106 -13.77 6.49 -16.40
N GLU A 107 -13.21 7.56 -16.94
CA GLU A 107 -12.86 7.66 -18.36
C GLU A 107 -11.33 7.68 -18.53
N LEU A 108 -10.87 6.89 -19.49
CA LEU A 108 -9.48 6.83 -19.94
C LEU A 108 -9.38 7.31 -21.39
N ALA A 109 -8.34 8.08 -21.68
CA ALA A 109 -8.05 8.58 -23.03
C ALA A 109 -6.57 8.38 -23.38
N LEU A 110 -6.30 7.86 -24.57
CA LEU A 110 -4.94 7.66 -25.07
C LEU A 110 -4.52 8.88 -25.90
N GLY A 111 -3.47 9.57 -25.46
CA GLY A 111 -2.99 10.81 -26.06
C GLY A 111 -2.62 10.66 -27.53
N GLY A 112 -2.97 11.66 -28.35
CA GLY A 112 -2.70 11.66 -29.79
C GLY A 112 -3.58 10.70 -30.61
N THR A 113 -4.64 10.13 -30.01
CA THR A 113 -5.58 9.23 -30.68
C THR A 113 -7.04 9.59 -30.33
N SER A 114 -8.02 8.96 -31.00
CA SER A 114 -9.43 9.00 -30.61
C SER A 114 -9.82 7.89 -29.62
N THR A 115 -8.86 7.06 -29.20
CA THR A 115 -9.11 5.90 -28.33
C THR A 115 -9.47 6.38 -26.92
N THR A 116 -10.72 6.13 -26.55
CA THR A 116 -11.26 6.41 -25.21
C THR A 116 -12.10 5.26 -24.72
N THR A 117 -12.26 5.12 -23.41
CA THR A 117 -13.16 4.15 -22.79
C THR A 117 -13.69 4.71 -21.48
N THR A 118 -14.95 4.42 -21.17
CA THR A 118 -15.58 4.80 -19.89
C THR A 118 -16.16 3.56 -19.23
N GLN A 119 -15.86 3.37 -17.95
CA GLN A 119 -16.37 2.25 -17.18
C GLN A 119 -16.80 2.71 -15.78
N ARG A 120 -17.83 2.07 -15.24
CA ARG A 120 -18.28 2.30 -13.87
C ARG A 120 -17.54 1.39 -12.90
N VAL A 121 -17.25 1.92 -11.71
CA VAL A 121 -16.68 1.18 -10.59
C VAL A 121 -17.31 1.70 -9.31
N ARG A 122 -17.56 0.81 -8.34
CA ARG A 122 -18.05 1.18 -7.02
C ARG A 122 -16.95 0.96 -5.98
N THR A 123 -16.60 1.99 -5.23
CA THR A 123 -15.72 1.87 -4.07
C THR A 123 -16.37 0.98 -3.00
N TRP A 124 -15.56 0.31 -2.18
CA TRP A 124 -16.10 -0.47 -1.07
C TRP A 124 -16.85 0.42 -0.11
N SER A 125 -17.94 -0.08 0.46
CA SER A 125 -18.60 0.63 1.56
C SER A 125 -17.89 0.32 2.85
N ASP A 126 -17.70 1.33 3.69
CA ASP A 126 -17.22 1.17 5.07
C ASP A 126 -18.30 0.59 6.01
N ARG A 127 -19.43 0.13 5.45
CA ARG A 127 -20.49 -0.55 6.18
C ARG A 127 -20.48 -2.02 5.79
N PHE A 128 -20.29 -2.88 6.79
CA PHE A 128 -20.37 -4.33 6.63
C PHE A 128 -21.71 -4.82 7.20
N PRO A 129 -22.70 -5.18 6.36
CA PRO A 129 -23.96 -5.73 6.84
C PRO A 129 -23.72 -7.02 7.63
N VAL A 130 -24.34 -7.17 8.80
CA VAL A 130 -24.21 -8.38 9.62
C VAL A 130 -25.44 -9.26 9.39
N GLY A 131 -25.22 -10.47 8.89
CA GLY A 131 -26.28 -11.46 8.68
C GLY A 131 -26.35 -12.51 9.80
N GLN A 132 -25.23 -12.75 10.48
CA GLN A 132 -25.13 -13.71 11.58
C GLN A 132 -24.19 -13.18 12.67
N VAL A 133 -24.54 -13.40 13.93
CA VAL A 133 -23.65 -13.17 15.08
C VAL A 133 -23.23 -14.51 15.67
N VAL A 134 -21.93 -14.67 15.93
CA VAL A 134 -21.32 -15.80 16.63
C VAL A 134 -20.65 -15.23 17.87
N GLU A 135 -21.24 -15.48 19.03
CA GLU A 135 -20.69 -15.04 20.30
C GLU A 135 -19.65 -16.03 20.81
N LEU A 136 -18.47 -15.52 21.10
CA LEU A 136 -17.44 -16.22 21.84
C LEU A 136 -17.78 -16.18 23.33
N PRO A 137 -17.34 -17.18 24.12
CA PRO A 137 -17.33 -17.04 25.57
C PRO A 137 -16.59 -15.76 26.01
N ALA A 138 -17.03 -15.14 27.11
CA ALA A 138 -16.37 -13.96 27.68
C ALA A 138 -14.87 -14.21 27.94
N THR A 139 -14.52 -15.45 28.31
CA THR A 139 -13.14 -15.89 28.44
C THR A 139 -13.00 -17.29 27.86
N SER A 140 -11.94 -17.52 27.08
CA SER A 140 -11.51 -18.82 26.60
C SER A 140 -10.05 -19.06 26.96
N THR A 141 -9.75 -20.24 27.49
CA THR A 141 -8.37 -20.73 27.67
C THR A 141 -7.92 -21.66 26.55
N ALA A 142 -8.79 -21.93 25.57
CA ALA A 142 -8.51 -22.73 24.39
C ALA A 142 -8.45 -21.83 23.15
N PRO A 143 -7.67 -22.21 22.11
CA PRO A 143 -7.69 -21.50 20.85
C PRO A 143 -9.07 -21.57 20.20
N VAL A 144 -9.42 -20.54 19.44
CA VAL A 144 -10.68 -20.48 18.68
C VAL A 144 -10.40 -20.70 17.22
N THR A 145 -11.08 -21.68 16.59
CA THR A 145 -11.05 -21.86 15.14
C THR A 145 -12.38 -21.44 14.53
N ILE A 146 -12.31 -20.51 13.59
CA ILE A 146 -13.42 -20.04 12.79
C ILE A 146 -13.32 -20.63 11.39
N ARG A 147 -14.40 -21.28 10.99
CA ARG A 147 -14.62 -21.78 9.63
C ARG A 147 -16.04 -21.44 9.22
N ARG A 148 -16.21 -20.23 8.68
CA ARG A 148 -17.52 -19.63 8.40
C ARG A 148 -17.48 -18.85 7.09
N THR A 149 -18.59 -18.89 6.39
CA THR A 149 -18.79 -18.15 5.15
C THR A 149 -20.08 -17.37 5.26
N GLY A 150 -19.98 -16.04 5.29
CA GLY A 150 -21.11 -15.13 5.13
C GLY A 150 -21.33 -14.80 3.66
N SER A 151 -21.84 -13.59 3.41
CA SER A 151 -22.02 -13.03 2.07
C SER A 151 -21.75 -11.52 2.06
N PRO A 152 -21.62 -10.88 0.89
CA PRO A 152 -21.49 -9.42 0.79
C PRO A 152 -22.61 -8.64 1.49
N ASP A 153 -23.82 -9.21 1.54
CA ASP A 153 -25.01 -8.59 2.15
C ASP A 153 -25.25 -9.08 3.59
N GLY A 154 -24.37 -9.92 4.14
CA GLY A 154 -24.54 -10.52 5.46
C GLY A 154 -23.29 -11.24 5.92
N TYR A 155 -22.37 -10.48 6.52
CA TYR A 155 -21.16 -10.99 7.16
C TYR A 155 -21.51 -11.79 8.41
N VAL A 156 -20.65 -12.75 8.74
CA VAL A 156 -20.65 -13.43 10.04
C VAL A 156 -19.81 -12.60 11.00
N LEU A 157 -20.46 -11.97 11.98
CA LEU A 157 -19.81 -11.24 13.06
C LEU A 157 -19.40 -12.20 14.18
N VAL A 158 -18.12 -12.34 14.43
CA VAL A 158 -17.53 -13.02 15.58
C VAL A 158 -17.13 -11.97 16.63
N THR A 159 -17.75 -12.04 17.80
CA THR A 159 -17.55 -11.05 18.88
C THR A 159 -17.81 -11.67 20.25
N GLY A 160 -17.67 -10.92 21.35
CA GLY A 160 -17.99 -11.43 22.68
C GLY A 160 -19.49 -11.41 23.02
N PRO A 161 -19.86 -11.89 24.22
CA PRO A 161 -21.26 -12.00 24.62
C PRO A 161 -21.98 -10.65 24.58
N GLY A 162 -23.15 -10.58 23.92
CA GLY A 162 -23.92 -9.36 23.75
C GLY A 162 -23.22 -8.27 22.92
N GLY A 163 -22.21 -8.63 22.12
CA GLY A 163 -21.32 -7.66 21.45
C GLY A 163 -20.30 -7.00 22.38
N GLY A 164 -20.20 -7.49 23.63
CA GLY A 164 -19.21 -7.07 24.61
C GLY A 164 -17.83 -7.72 24.40
N PRO A 165 -16.90 -7.51 25.35
CA PRO A 165 -15.55 -8.04 25.22
C PRO A 165 -15.50 -9.56 25.32
N ALA A 166 -14.63 -10.18 24.52
CA ALA A 166 -14.18 -11.56 24.70
C ALA A 166 -12.67 -11.61 24.83
N THR A 167 -12.16 -12.44 25.74
CA THR A 167 -10.73 -12.69 25.90
C THR A 167 -10.38 -14.13 25.56
N ILE A 168 -9.44 -14.33 24.64
CA ILE A 168 -8.81 -15.60 24.33
C ILE A 168 -7.39 -15.54 24.91
N ASP A 169 -7.14 -16.33 25.96
CA ASP A 169 -5.84 -16.44 26.62
C ASP A 169 -5.43 -17.91 26.72
N VAL A 170 -4.65 -18.38 25.74
CA VAL A 170 -4.31 -19.81 25.61
C VAL A 170 -3.12 -20.23 26.45
N ARG A 171 -2.59 -19.38 27.35
CA ARG A 171 -1.56 -19.69 28.34
C ARG A 171 -0.33 -20.45 27.83
N GLN A 172 0.04 -20.21 26.58
CA GLN A 172 1.14 -20.81 25.83
C GLN A 172 0.89 -22.27 25.41
N ASP A 173 -0.34 -22.76 25.53
CA ASP A 173 -0.74 -24.12 25.16
C ASP A 173 -1.07 -24.26 23.65
N SER A 174 -1.00 -23.17 22.88
CA SER A 174 -1.28 -23.18 21.44
C SER A 174 -0.43 -22.20 20.64
N ALA A 175 -0.14 -22.58 19.39
CA ALA A 175 0.53 -21.78 18.36
C ALA A 175 -0.22 -20.48 18.04
N TYR A 176 -1.54 -20.49 18.14
CA TYR A 176 -2.36 -19.33 17.82
C TYR A 176 -3.46 -19.11 18.85
N GLY A 177 -3.95 -17.87 18.95
CA GLY A 177 -5.15 -17.58 19.73
C GLY A 177 -6.42 -17.81 18.92
N LEU A 178 -6.47 -17.23 17.71
CA LEU A 178 -7.61 -17.35 16.81
C LEU A 178 -7.12 -17.75 15.41
N LEU A 179 -7.74 -18.77 14.82
CA LEU A 179 -7.47 -19.24 13.47
C LEU A 179 -8.73 -19.09 12.60
N LEU A 180 -8.63 -18.38 11.47
CA LEU A 180 -9.62 -18.44 10.40
C LEU A 180 -9.10 -19.37 9.30
N THR A 181 -9.90 -20.37 8.91
CA THR A 181 -9.58 -21.28 7.79
C THR A 181 -10.81 -21.46 6.91
N LYS A 182 -10.64 -21.54 5.58
CA LYS A 182 -11.73 -21.65 4.59
C LYS A 182 -12.90 -20.72 4.92
N SER A 183 -12.59 -19.45 5.17
CA SER A 183 -13.54 -18.48 5.73
C SER A 183 -13.65 -17.27 4.85
N ALA A 184 -14.88 -16.79 4.66
CA ALA A 184 -15.14 -15.59 3.89
C ALA A 184 -16.30 -14.76 4.41
N TYR A 185 -16.26 -13.45 4.20
CA TYR A 185 -17.26 -12.50 4.70
C TYR A 185 -17.44 -12.65 6.22
N VAL A 186 -16.33 -12.55 6.95
CA VAL A 186 -16.26 -12.69 8.41
C VAL A 186 -15.73 -11.41 9.02
N ILE A 187 -16.38 -10.92 10.07
CA ILE A 187 -15.88 -9.83 10.90
C ILE A 187 -15.43 -10.44 12.23
N VAL A 188 -14.22 -10.14 12.69
CA VAL A 188 -13.78 -10.40 14.07
C VAL A 188 -13.65 -9.05 14.76
N ARG A 189 -14.49 -8.82 15.77
CA ARG A 189 -14.63 -7.51 16.43
C ARG A 189 -14.53 -7.59 17.94
N GLY A 190 -13.73 -6.67 18.52
CA GLY A 190 -13.72 -6.43 19.97
C GLY A 190 -13.11 -7.57 20.78
N VAL A 191 -12.27 -8.41 20.17
CA VAL A 191 -11.65 -9.57 20.81
C VAL A 191 -10.27 -9.21 21.35
N THR A 192 -9.98 -9.64 22.57
CA THR A 192 -8.63 -9.61 23.15
C THR A 192 -7.98 -10.98 22.98
N VAL A 193 -6.80 -11.04 22.35
CA VAL A 193 -6.06 -12.28 22.08
C VAL A 193 -4.67 -12.21 22.71
N LYS A 194 -4.35 -13.14 23.62
CA LYS A 194 -3.07 -13.19 24.33
C LYS A 194 -2.59 -14.61 24.68
N GLY A 195 -1.36 -14.69 25.18
CA GLY A 195 -0.82 -15.90 25.81
C GLY A 195 -0.64 -17.07 24.85
N ARG A 196 -0.09 -16.88 23.65
CA ARG A 196 0.11 -17.93 22.63
C ARG A 196 1.56 -18.02 22.20
N THR A 197 1.94 -19.12 21.57
CA THR A 197 3.33 -19.37 21.22
C THR A 197 3.78 -18.68 19.93
N HIS A 198 2.96 -18.59 18.89
CA HIS A 198 3.36 -17.96 17.61
C HIS A 198 2.52 -16.75 17.20
N HIS A 199 1.28 -16.95 16.74
CA HIS A 199 0.50 -15.91 16.08
C HIS A 199 -0.75 -15.50 16.87
N GLY A 200 -1.14 -14.22 16.83
CA GLY A 200 -2.42 -13.80 17.39
C GLY A 200 -3.61 -14.35 16.65
N ILE A 201 -3.88 -13.72 15.52
CA ILE A 201 -4.92 -14.10 14.58
C ILE A 201 -4.21 -14.64 13.34
N GLN A 202 -4.42 -15.92 13.07
CA GLN A 202 -3.89 -16.58 11.89
C GLN A 202 -4.98 -16.71 10.83
N LEU A 203 -4.67 -16.28 9.61
CA LEU A 203 -5.53 -16.35 8.44
C LEU A 203 -4.98 -17.43 7.50
N GLY A 204 -5.63 -18.59 7.54
CA GLY A 204 -5.29 -19.76 6.77
C GLY A 204 -4.26 -20.67 7.45
N THR A 205 -4.34 -21.96 7.16
CA THR A 205 -3.37 -22.97 7.67
C THR A 205 -2.19 -23.21 6.73
N GLY A 206 -2.17 -22.57 5.56
CA GLY A 206 -1.11 -22.72 4.57
C GLY A 206 -1.44 -21.96 3.28
N ARG A 207 -0.58 -22.15 2.27
CA ARG A 207 -0.60 -21.38 1.01
C ARG A 207 -1.90 -21.49 0.22
N ASP A 208 -2.50 -22.67 0.19
CA ASP A 208 -3.68 -22.94 -0.63
C ASP A 208 -5.02 -22.70 0.08
N ASP A 209 -4.98 -22.34 1.37
CA ASP A 209 -6.18 -22.06 2.15
C ASP A 209 -6.84 -20.78 1.65
N ASP A 210 -8.15 -20.84 1.44
CA ASP A 210 -8.91 -19.75 0.84
C ASP A 210 -9.60 -18.94 1.94
N VAL A 211 -9.01 -17.77 2.22
CA VAL A 211 -9.51 -16.83 3.23
C VAL A 211 -9.62 -15.48 2.55
N HIS A 212 -10.82 -14.89 2.48
CA HIS A 212 -11.02 -13.62 1.79
C HIS A 212 -12.22 -12.85 2.36
N ASP A 213 -12.33 -11.55 2.11
CA ASP A 213 -13.39 -10.70 2.70
C ASP A 213 -13.46 -10.82 4.24
N VAL A 214 -12.30 -10.75 4.88
CA VAL A 214 -12.20 -10.78 6.35
C VAL A 214 -11.99 -9.37 6.86
N VAL A 215 -12.74 -8.97 7.88
CA VAL A 215 -12.55 -7.72 8.60
C VAL A 215 -12.08 -8.05 10.01
N LEU A 216 -10.89 -7.61 10.37
CA LEU A 216 -10.37 -7.66 11.73
C LEU A 216 -10.44 -6.25 12.28
N GLU A 217 -11.33 -6.00 13.24
CA GLU A 217 -11.51 -4.65 13.76
C GLU A 217 -11.66 -4.50 15.27
N ASP A 218 -11.11 -3.41 15.81
CA ASP A 218 -11.13 -3.07 17.24
C ASP A 218 -10.69 -4.23 18.16
N ASN A 219 -9.76 -5.07 17.69
CA ASN A 219 -9.19 -6.16 18.48
C ASN A 219 -7.95 -5.67 19.23
N THR A 220 -7.69 -6.29 20.38
CA THR A 220 -6.45 -6.10 21.14
C THR A 220 -5.63 -7.39 21.11
N ILE A 221 -4.37 -7.31 20.69
CA ILE A 221 -3.54 -8.46 20.39
C ILE A 221 -2.18 -8.25 21.07
N THR A 222 -1.82 -9.07 22.07
CA THR A 222 -0.62 -8.85 22.91
C THR A 222 0.02 -10.12 23.46
N GLY A 223 1.35 -10.15 23.65
CA GLY A 223 2.05 -11.29 24.23
C GLY A 223 2.08 -12.52 23.31
N TRP A 224 2.52 -12.35 22.05
CA TRP A 224 2.77 -13.46 21.12
C TRP A 224 4.26 -13.71 21.01
N GLY A 225 4.62 -14.85 20.43
CA GLY A 225 5.97 -15.12 19.99
C GLY A 225 6.78 -15.94 20.99
N LEU A 226 7.49 -16.96 20.50
CA LEU A 226 8.36 -17.82 21.28
C LEU A 226 9.81 -17.35 21.16
N PRO A 227 10.58 -17.34 22.26
CA PRO A 227 12.01 -17.16 22.12
C PRO A 227 12.59 -18.38 21.42
N ASP A 228 13.56 -18.15 20.53
CA ASP A 228 14.40 -19.22 20.02
C ASP A 228 15.59 -19.50 20.96
N ALA A 229 16.50 -20.37 20.52
CA ALA A 229 17.64 -20.80 21.33
C ALA A 229 18.59 -19.66 21.75
N SER A 230 18.54 -18.51 21.06
CA SER A 230 19.34 -17.32 21.40
C SER A 230 18.67 -16.40 22.43
N GLY A 231 17.38 -16.63 22.72
CA GLY A 231 16.56 -15.78 23.57
C GLY A 231 15.85 -14.63 22.84
N PHE A 232 16.17 -14.38 21.57
CA PHE A 232 15.39 -13.49 20.70
C PHE A 232 14.11 -14.17 20.22
N GLY A 233 13.15 -13.38 19.75
CA GLY A 233 11.90 -13.92 19.22
C GLY A 233 12.07 -14.73 17.94
N THR A 234 11.27 -15.77 17.80
CA THR A 234 11.18 -16.54 16.56
C THR A 234 10.78 -15.60 15.41
N PRO A 235 11.55 -15.58 14.30
CA PRO A 235 11.28 -14.67 13.20
C PRO A 235 9.84 -14.80 12.66
N MET A 236 9.17 -13.66 12.51
CA MET A 236 7.81 -13.49 11.99
C MET A 236 6.66 -14.03 12.85
N ASP A 237 6.90 -14.40 14.10
CA ASP A 237 5.80 -14.54 15.04
C ASP A 237 5.05 -13.20 15.11
N SER A 238 3.73 -13.22 14.89
CA SER A 238 2.98 -12.02 14.50
C SER A 238 1.66 -11.86 15.22
N ALA A 239 1.26 -10.61 15.48
CA ALA A 239 -0.09 -10.34 15.98
C ALA A 239 -1.15 -10.79 14.96
N ILE A 240 -0.94 -10.51 13.67
CA ILE A 240 -1.77 -11.01 12.57
C ILE A 240 -0.86 -11.66 11.53
N TYR A 241 -1.17 -12.90 11.15
CA TYR A 241 -0.34 -13.69 10.25
C TYR A 241 -1.16 -14.34 9.14
N SER A 242 -0.61 -14.36 7.92
CA SER A 242 -1.05 -15.26 6.86
C SER A 242 0.11 -15.71 5.97
N ASP A 243 0.09 -16.99 5.59
CA ASP A 243 0.88 -17.53 4.48
C ASP A 243 0.02 -17.91 3.27
N SER A 244 -1.28 -17.59 3.28
CA SER A 244 -2.15 -17.92 2.15
C SER A 244 -1.79 -17.07 0.92
N GLU A 245 -1.58 -17.74 -0.22
CA GLU A 245 -1.38 -17.11 -1.52
C GLU A 245 -2.70 -16.67 -2.17
N LYS A 246 -3.83 -17.07 -1.58
CA LYS A 246 -5.20 -16.72 -2.00
C LYS A 246 -5.81 -15.60 -1.17
N LEU A 247 -5.16 -15.19 -0.07
CA LEU A 247 -5.64 -14.11 0.78
C LEU A 247 -5.90 -12.85 -0.05
N THR A 248 -7.15 -12.38 -0.05
CA THR A 248 -7.57 -11.13 -0.69
C THR A 248 -8.65 -10.44 0.12
N ARG A 249 -8.81 -9.12 -0.06
CA ARG A 249 -9.89 -8.34 0.57
C ARG A 249 -9.89 -8.48 2.09
N LEU A 250 -8.69 -8.55 2.67
CA LEU A 250 -8.49 -8.43 4.11
C LEU A 250 -8.55 -6.96 4.50
N VAL A 251 -9.36 -6.65 5.51
CA VAL A 251 -9.42 -5.35 6.16
C VAL A 251 -8.89 -5.53 7.58
N VAL A 252 -7.82 -4.82 7.93
CA VAL A 252 -7.27 -4.75 9.29
C VAL A 252 -7.41 -3.33 9.77
N GLN A 253 -8.32 -3.06 10.71
CA GLN A 253 -8.61 -1.69 11.12
C GLN A 253 -8.88 -1.46 12.61
N GLY A 254 -8.42 -0.35 13.17
CA GLY A 254 -8.71 -0.01 14.57
C GLY A 254 -8.11 -0.98 15.60
N ASN A 255 -7.23 -1.90 15.19
CA ASN A 255 -6.67 -2.89 16.10
C ASN A 255 -5.49 -2.32 16.88
N ARG A 256 -5.27 -2.87 18.07
CA ARG A 256 -4.13 -2.59 18.94
C ARG A 256 -3.25 -3.82 19.03
N MET A 257 -2.09 -3.77 18.40
CA MET A 257 -1.10 -4.86 18.36
C MET A 257 0.10 -4.40 19.18
N THR A 258 0.15 -4.83 20.45
CA THR A 258 1.06 -4.26 21.44
C THR A 258 1.92 -5.31 22.12
N SER A 259 3.22 -5.03 22.25
CA SER A 259 4.19 -5.81 23.03
C SER A 259 4.13 -7.33 22.77
N PRO A 260 4.89 -7.85 21.81
CA PRO A 260 5.15 -9.28 21.75
C PRO A 260 5.79 -9.76 23.06
N ARG A 261 5.72 -11.06 23.34
CA ARG A 261 6.37 -11.67 24.52
C ARG A 261 7.89 -11.67 24.38
N THR A 262 8.38 -11.55 23.15
CA THR A 262 9.80 -11.60 22.78
C THR A 262 10.22 -10.29 22.12
N THR A 263 11.51 -10.13 21.84
CA THR A 263 12.06 -8.99 21.09
C THR A 263 12.92 -9.47 19.93
N SER A 264 13.04 -8.65 18.89
CA SER A 264 14.10 -8.79 17.90
C SER A 264 15.45 -8.32 18.48
N ASN A 265 16.55 -8.80 17.89
CA ASN A 265 17.85 -8.15 18.02
C ASN A 265 17.86 -6.78 17.33
N SER A 266 18.66 -5.86 17.85
CA SER A 266 18.99 -4.61 17.16
C SER A 266 20.10 -4.83 16.12
N TRP A 267 20.38 -3.80 15.30
CA TRP A 267 21.50 -3.81 14.36
C TRP A 267 22.90 -3.85 15.01
N SER A 268 22.98 -3.65 16.32
CA SER A 268 24.23 -3.78 17.09
C SER A 268 24.44 -5.18 17.66
N GLN A 269 23.42 -6.03 17.62
CA GLN A 269 23.41 -7.38 18.15
C GLN A 269 23.42 -8.42 17.03
N THR A 270 24.01 -9.58 17.28
CA THR A 270 24.01 -10.70 16.33
C THR A 270 22.93 -11.71 16.70
N HIS A 271 22.15 -12.12 15.70
CA HIS A 271 21.12 -13.15 15.80
C HIS A 271 21.14 -13.99 14.51
N ASN A 272 21.10 -15.32 14.62
CA ASN A 272 21.14 -16.24 13.47
C ASN A 272 22.31 -15.99 12.50
N GLY A 273 23.48 -15.64 13.06
CA GLY A 273 24.70 -15.38 12.29
C GLY A 273 24.73 -14.05 11.53
N SER A 274 23.72 -13.20 11.72
CA SER A 274 23.57 -11.89 11.07
C SER A 274 23.36 -10.78 12.10
N LYS A 275 23.65 -9.53 11.73
CA LYS A 275 23.22 -8.35 12.50
C LYS A 275 21.87 -7.81 12.07
N HIS A 276 21.33 -8.31 10.96
CA HIS A 276 19.99 -7.96 10.51
C HIS A 276 18.98 -8.35 11.59
N PRO A 277 18.08 -7.46 12.02
CA PRO A 277 17.02 -7.78 12.95
C PRO A 277 16.19 -8.96 12.46
N ALA A 278 15.97 -9.92 13.33
CA ALA A 278 15.10 -11.07 13.13
C ALA A 278 14.34 -11.31 14.43
N GLY A 279 13.01 -11.35 14.34
CA GLY A 279 12.16 -11.36 15.53
C GLY A 279 10.67 -11.28 15.20
N PRO A 280 9.83 -10.89 16.18
CA PRO A 280 8.39 -10.81 15.99
C PRO A 280 8.00 -9.60 15.11
N GLN A 281 6.89 -9.70 14.39
CA GLN A 281 6.28 -8.60 13.64
C GLN A 281 4.88 -8.27 14.20
N GLY A 282 4.34 -7.09 13.84
CA GLY A 282 2.92 -6.80 14.06
C GLY A 282 2.05 -7.58 13.08
N ILE A 283 2.28 -7.37 11.77
CA ILE A 283 1.49 -7.99 10.70
C ILE A 283 2.42 -8.64 9.67
N SER A 284 2.23 -9.93 9.41
CA SER A 284 2.90 -10.62 8.30
C SER A 284 1.88 -11.16 7.29
N LEU A 285 1.89 -10.65 6.07
CA LEU A 285 1.13 -11.21 4.94
C LEU A 285 2.10 -11.73 3.90
N ARG A 286 2.57 -12.97 4.06
CA ARG A 286 3.79 -13.44 3.37
C ARG A 286 3.71 -13.43 1.85
N ARG A 287 2.53 -13.76 1.30
CA ARG A 287 2.33 -14.00 -0.15
C ARG A 287 0.92 -13.65 -0.64
N SER A 288 0.22 -12.79 0.09
CA SER A 288 -1.14 -12.35 -0.21
C SER A 288 -1.34 -12.02 -1.70
N ALA A 289 -2.52 -12.36 -2.24
CA ALA A 289 -2.91 -11.99 -3.59
C ALA A 289 -3.31 -10.52 -3.72
N GLY A 290 -3.49 -9.81 -2.60
CA GLY A 290 -3.67 -8.37 -2.54
C GLY A 290 -5.12 -7.92 -2.45
N ASN A 291 -5.35 -6.68 -2.87
CA ASN A 291 -6.57 -5.93 -2.65
C ASN A 291 -6.92 -5.91 -1.16
N ASN A 292 -5.96 -5.55 -0.31
CA ASN A 292 -6.13 -5.49 1.15
C ASN A 292 -6.10 -4.05 1.64
N VAL A 293 -6.71 -3.80 2.80
CA VAL A 293 -6.70 -2.49 3.45
C VAL A 293 -6.23 -2.64 4.89
N ILE A 294 -5.12 -2.00 5.23
CA ILE A 294 -4.55 -1.98 6.59
C ILE A 294 -4.59 -0.53 7.08
N ARG A 295 -5.54 -0.18 7.95
CA ARG A 295 -5.76 1.22 8.32
C ARG A 295 -6.07 1.49 9.77
N TYR A 296 -5.61 2.63 10.28
CA TYR A 296 -5.92 3.06 11.64
C TYR A 296 -5.59 2.00 12.70
N ASN A 297 -4.45 1.31 12.59
CA ASN A 297 -4.00 0.37 13.61
C ASN A 297 -2.87 0.96 14.44
N ASP A 298 -2.82 0.60 15.73
CA ASP A 298 -1.64 0.75 16.56
C ASP A 298 -0.79 -0.53 16.42
N VAL A 299 0.41 -0.41 15.88
CA VAL A 299 1.42 -1.49 15.84
C VAL A 299 2.63 -1.02 16.63
N VAL A 300 2.65 -1.36 17.93
CA VAL A 300 3.50 -0.68 18.91
C VAL A 300 4.20 -1.70 19.80
N GLY A 301 5.53 -1.78 19.68
CA GLY A 301 6.36 -2.50 20.64
C GLY A 301 6.59 -1.66 21.90
N ASP A 302 7.64 -1.97 22.64
CA ASP A 302 8.12 -1.12 23.73
C ASP A 302 9.66 -1.20 23.82
N ALA A 303 10.23 -0.44 24.76
CA ALA A 303 11.68 -0.34 24.96
C ALA A 303 12.39 -1.71 25.16
N THR A 304 11.65 -2.76 25.54
CA THR A 304 12.15 -4.11 25.78
C THR A 304 11.60 -5.16 24.81
N HIS A 305 10.55 -4.86 24.04
CA HIS A 305 9.89 -5.76 23.10
C HIS A 305 9.74 -5.09 21.73
N HIS A 306 10.86 -4.97 21.00
CA HIS A 306 10.86 -4.42 19.65
C HIS A 306 10.49 -5.48 18.62
N PHE A 307 9.82 -5.04 17.56
CA PHE A 307 9.66 -5.83 16.36
C PHE A 307 10.98 -5.93 15.58
N ASN A 308 11.14 -6.92 14.70
CA ASN A 308 12.07 -6.73 13.59
C ASN A 308 11.46 -5.69 12.65
N ASP A 309 10.32 -6.01 12.04
CA ASP A 309 9.55 -5.07 11.22
C ASP A 309 8.17 -4.82 11.85
N GLY A 310 7.63 -3.63 11.69
CA GLY A 310 6.26 -3.36 12.13
C GLY A 310 5.24 -4.20 11.35
N MET A 311 5.38 -4.22 10.02
CA MET A 311 4.61 -5.09 9.14
C MET A 311 5.35 -5.37 7.82
N GLY A 312 5.18 -6.58 7.28
CA GLY A 312 5.93 -6.99 6.10
C GLY A 312 5.61 -8.40 5.58
N ALA A 313 6.55 -8.95 4.81
CA ALA A 313 6.47 -10.29 4.23
C ALA A 313 7.85 -10.97 4.14
N THR A 314 7.96 -12.04 3.35
CA THR A 314 9.25 -12.67 3.02
C THR A 314 9.53 -12.70 1.52
N ALA A 315 8.59 -12.20 0.71
CA ALA A 315 8.60 -12.34 -0.74
C ALA A 315 9.08 -11.04 -1.42
N ASN A 316 10.09 -10.39 -0.85
CA ASN A 316 10.50 -9.04 -1.21
C ASN A 316 11.11 -8.98 -2.62
N PHE A 317 11.99 -9.93 -2.95
CA PHE A 317 12.55 -10.08 -4.29
C PHE A 317 11.64 -10.96 -5.16
N SER A 318 10.41 -10.50 -5.37
CA SER A 318 9.43 -11.23 -6.18
C SER A 318 8.44 -10.31 -6.93
N HIS A 319 7.63 -10.91 -7.80
CA HIS A 319 6.47 -10.28 -8.44
C HIS A 319 5.19 -10.38 -7.58
N ARG A 320 5.33 -10.85 -6.34
CA ARG A 320 4.36 -10.75 -5.23
C ARG A 320 5.01 -9.91 -4.13
N GLY A 321 4.43 -9.83 -2.95
CA GLY A 321 5.01 -9.13 -1.81
C GLY A 321 3.96 -8.59 -0.86
N PHE A 322 4.39 -7.77 0.10
CA PHE A 322 3.49 -7.10 1.03
C PHE A 322 3.02 -5.75 0.47
N PRO A 323 1.76 -5.37 0.66
CA PRO A 323 0.61 -6.15 1.17
C PRO A 323 -0.08 -7.02 0.09
N GLY A 324 0.48 -7.03 -1.12
CA GLY A 324 -0.13 -7.51 -2.35
C GLY A 324 -0.67 -6.35 -3.19
N GLN A 325 -0.84 -6.56 -4.50
CA GLN A 325 -1.29 -5.53 -5.44
C GLN A 325 -2.62 -4.86 -5.03
N ASP A 326 -2.91 -3.66 -5.54
CA ASP A 326 -4.19 -2.95 -5.38
C ASP A 326 -4.60 -2.69 -3.92
N SER A 327 -3.63 -2.56 -3.00
CA SER A 327 -3.88 -2.48 -1.56
C SER A 327 -3.60 -1.10 -0.98
N ASP A 328 -4.25 -0.77 0.14
CA ASP A 328 -4.05 0.45 0.92
C ASP A 328 -3.44 0.18 2.29
N ILE A 329 -2.46 1.01 2.69
CA ILE A 329 -1.91 1.04 4.05
C ILE A 329 -1.97 2.48 4.54
N HIS A 330 -2.88 2.82 5.46
CA HIS A 330 -3.05 4.23 5.83
C HIS A 330 -3.52 4.54 7.24
N GLY A 331 -3.18 5.73 7.74
CA GLY A 331 -3.64 6.17 9.06
C GLY A 331 -3.08 5.36 10.22
N ASN A 332 -2.11 4.46 10.00
CA ASN A 332 -1.54 3.63 11.07
C ASN A 332 -0.55 4.42 11.91
N TYR A 333 -0.40 4.01 13.17
CA TYR A 333 0.67 4.43 14.07
C TYR A 333 1.59 3.23 14.32
N VAL A 334 2.84 3.31 13.88
CA VAL A 334 3.82 2.22 14.02
C VAL A 334 5.02 2.69 14.83
N ALA A 335 5.40 1.90 15.84
CA ALA A 335 6.56 2.22 16.67
C ALA A 335 7.29 1.00 17.24
N TYR A 336 8.58 1.21 17.56
CA TYR A 336 9.50 0.24 18.17
C TYR A 336 9.79 -0.97 17.26
N ALA A 337 10.33 -0.70 16.08
CA ALA A 337 10.85 -1.72 15.16
C ALA A 337 12.36 -1.54 14.99
N TRP A 338 13.13 -2.63 15.06
CA TRP A 338 14.57 -2.55 14.85
C TRP A 338 14.99 -2.51 13.38
N ASP A 339 14.06 -2.79 12.47
CA ASP A 339 14.25 -2.69 11.02
C ASP A 339 13.13 -1.85 10.39
N ASP A 340 12.40 -2.34 9.38
CA ASP A 340 11.47 -1.54 8.61
C ASP A 340 10.13 -1.36 9.37
N GLY A 341 9.64 -0.14 9.51
CA GLY A 341 8.31 0.10 10.10
C GLY A 341 7.19 -0.51 9.25
N ILE A 342 7.20 -0.23 7.94
CA ILE A 342 6.32 -0.83 6.94
C ILE A 342 7.18 -1.30 5.76
N GLU A 343 7.29 -2.61 5.58
CA GLU A 343 8.02 -3.25 4.48
C GLU A 343 7.06 -3.51 3.31
N ALA A 344 6.75 -2.48 2.53
CA ALA A 344 5.89 -2.57 1.35
C ALA A 344 6.68 -2.95 0.09
N GLU A 345 7.32 -4.12 0.15
CA GLU A 345 8.24 -4.61 -0.88
C GLU A 345 7.61 -5.68 -1.79
N GLY A 346 8.26 -5.92 -2.93
CA GLY A 346 7.83 -6.86 -3.95
C GLY A 346 7.06 -6.19 -5.08
N SER A 347 5.89 -6.69 -5.45
CA SER A 347 5.17 -6.23 -6.67
C SER A 347 4.92 -4.73 -6.69
N GLY A 348 4.42 -4.14 -5.59
CA GLY A 348 4.04 -2.73 -5.48
C GLY A 348 2.99 -2.25 -6.48
N MET A 349 2.28 -3.14 -7.18
CA MET A 349 1.32 -2.73 -8.22
C MET A 349 0.10 -2.06 -7.61
N ASN A 350 -0.10 -0.77 -7.87
CA ASN A 350 -1.20 0.03 -7.30
C ASN A 350 -1.29 -0.09 -5.76
N VAL A 351 -0.14 -0.25 -5.10
CA VAL A 351 -0.05 -0.20 -3.64
C VAL A 351 0.02 1.26 -3.22
N ARG A 352 -0.83 1.67 -2.27
CA ARG A 352 -0.96 3.06 -1.81
C ARG A 352 -0.72 3.12 -0.31
N VAL A 353 0.40 3.70 0.08
CA VAL A 353 0.84 3.83 1.47
C VAL A 353 0.73 5.29 1.86
N HIS A 354 -0.24 5.68 2.70
CA HIS A 354 -0.46 7.10 2.95
C HIS A 354 -0.92 7.47 4.33
N GLY A 355 -0.62 8.70 4.76
CA GLY A 355 -1.12 9.20 6.05
C GLY A 355 -0.73 8.34 7.25
N ASN A 356 0.38 7.60 7.19
CA ASN A 356 0.89 6.84 8.33
C ASN A 356 1.87 7.70 9.15
N TYR A 357 1.94 7.46 10.45
CA TYR A 357 2.95 8.04 11.33
C TYR A 357 3.83 6.94 11.93
N LEU A 358 5.14 7.09 11.76
CA LEU A 358 6.13 6.10 12.18
C LEU A 358 7.21 6.75 13.05
N THR A 359 7.57 6.12 14.16
CA THR A 359 8.61 6.61 15.07
C THR A 359 9.31 5.44 15.75
N GLU A 360 10.54 5.62 16.23
CA GLU A 360 11.30 4.54 16.88
C GLU A 360 11.47 3.32 15.97
N VAL A 361 11.79 3.56 14.69
CA VAL A 361 12.00 2.54 13.64
C VAL A 361 13.39 2.68 13.03
N TYR A 362 13.94 1.69 12.31
CA TYR A 362 15.21 1.89 11.61
C TYR A 362 15.01 2.67 10.32
N HIS A 363 14.28 2.08 9.37
CA HIS A 363 13.69 2.79 8.24
C HIS A 363 12.18 2.86 8.43
N ALA A 364 11.55 3.95 8.01
CA ALA A 364 10.10 4.05 8.13
C ALA A 364 9.40 3.13 7.12
N PHE A 365 9.83 3.17 5.86
CA PHE A 365 9.23 2.43 4.77
C PHE A 365 10.30 1.67 3.97
N GLY A 366 10.23 0.34 4.02
CA GLY A 366 10.98 -0.56 3.15
C GLY A 366 10.27 -0.69 1.80
N LEU A 367 10.94 -0.26 0.73
CA LEU A 367 10.49 -0.28 -0.67
C LEU A 367 11.59 -0.86 -1.59
N ALA A 368 12.46 -1.72 -1.06
CA ALA A 368 13.69 -2.22 -1.68
C ALA A 368 13.63 -3.74 -1.93
N PRO A 369 12.84 -4.24 -2.91
CA PRO A 369 12.46 -3.49 -4.11
C PRO A 369 10.96 -3.30 -4.32
N VAL A 370 10.61 -2.34 -5.18
CA VAL A 370 9.35 -2.35 -5.95
C VAL A 370 9.64 -2.91 -7.35
N SER A 371 9.13 -4.10 -7.65
CA SER A 371 9.46 -4.84 -8.87
C SER A 371 8.57 -4.48 -10.06
N LEU A 372 7.27 -4.27 -9.83
CA LEU A 372 6.29 -4.02 -10.90
C LEU A 372 5.73 -2.59 -10.86
N GLY A 373 5.24 -2.10 -9.71
CA GLY A 373 4.69 -0.75 -9.56
C GLY A 373 3.42 -0.47 -10.39
N PRO A 374 2.84 0.74 -10.33
CA PRO A 374 3.32 1.86 -9.54
C PRO A 374 2.94 1.70 -8.05
N LEU A 375 3.90 1.97 -7.17
CA LEU A 375 3.66 2.16 -5.73
C LEU A 375 3.61 3.65 -5.41
N TYR A 376 2.63 4.04 -4.59
CA TYR A 376 2.42 5.41 -4.15
C TYR A 376 2.68 5.52 -2.65
N ALA A 377 3.56 6.42 -2.24
CA ALA A 377 3.72 6.80 -0.84
C ALA A 377 3.43 8.29 -0.68
N TYR A 378 2.39 8.65 0.07
CA TYR A 378 2.02 10.07 0.19
C TYR A 378 1.48 10.50 1.54
N ARG A 379 1.74 11.74 1.94
CA ARG A 379 1.29 12.30 3.23
C ARG A 379 1.70 11.48 4.45
N ASN A 380 2.75 10.66 4.34
CA ASN A 380 3.30 9.94 5.47
C ASN A 380 4.22 10.86 6.29
N VAL A 381 4.39 10.52 7.56
CA VAL A 381 5.26 11.23 8.49
C VAL A 381 6.19 10.23 9.17
N GLN A 382 7.50 10.47 9.07
CA GLN A 382 8.51 9.76 9.86
C GLN A 382 9.04 10.70 10.94
N ASP A 383 8.97 10.27 12.19
CA ASP A 383 9.61 10.93 13.32
C ASP A 383 10.96 10.29 13.65
N VAL A 384 11.17 9.70 14.83
CA VAL A 384 12.49 9.19 15.23
C VAL A 384 12.86 7.94 14.45
N ALA A 385 14.08 7.90 13.90
CA ALA A 385 14.71 6.67 13.44
C ALA A 385 15.95 6.28 14.27
N ARG A 386 16.19 4.98 14.46
CA ARG A 386 17.31 4.43 15.24
C ARG A 386 17.66 2.99 14.87
N SER A 387 18.95 2.65 15.01
CA SER A 387 19.48 1.29 14.80
C SER A 387 19.53 0.43 16.06
N ASP A 388 19.56 1.07 17.22
CA ASP A 388 19.63 0.46 18.55
C ASP A 388 19.27 1.50 19.62
N ALA A 389 19.24 1.07 20.90
CA ALA A 389 18.86 1.91 22.03
C ALA A 389 19.82 3.08 22.33
N THR A 390 21.06 3.02 21.85
CA THR A 390 22.11 4.02 22.09
C THR A 390 22.46 4.83 20.84
N ALA A 391 21.76 4.59 19.73
CA ALA A 391 22.07 5.20 18.45
C ALA A 391 21.95 6.72 18.54
N THR A 392 22.99 7.42 18.12
CA THR A 392 22.98 8.88 17.97
C THR A 392 22.47 9.32 16.60
N TYR A 393 22.19 8.36 15.72
CA TYR A 393 21.68 8.59 14.38
C TYR A 393 20.62 7.56 13.96
N GLY A 394 19.74 7.97 13.05
CA GLY A 394 18.72 7.14 12.40
C GLY A 394 18.95 6.97 10.91
N GLN A 395 18.18 6.09 10.25
CA GLN A 395 18.22 5.87 8.79
C GLN A 395 17.09 6.60 8.05
N ALA A 396 16.86 6.19 6.80
CA ALA A 396 16.00 6.87 5.85
C ALA A 396 14.50 6.68 6.14
N MET A 397 13.70 7.65 5.72
CA MET A 397 12.25 7.47 5.61
C MET A 397 11.93 6.34 4.65
N PHE A 398 12.54 6.38 3.46
CA PHE A 398 12.31 5.43 2.39
C PHE A 398 13.62 4.72 2.04
N LYS A 399 13.68 3.42 2.34
CA LYS A 399 14.70 2.49 1.85
C LYS A 399 14.22 1.96 0.51
N MET A 400 14.97 2.20 -0.55
CA MET A 400 14.55 1.91 -1.92
C MET A 400 15.65 1.21 -2.71
N GLY A 401 15.35 0.83 -3.94
CA GLY A 401 16.33 0.31 -4.90
C GLY A 401 16.22 -1.19 -5.12
N GLY A 402 16.80 -1.62 -6.22
CA GLY A 402 16.68 -2.97 -6.73
C GLY A 402 17.85 -3.88 -6.46
N ASN A 403 17.59 -5.18 -6.44
CA ASN A 403 18.63 -6.20 -6.37
C ASN A 403 18.32 -7.38 -7.30
N THR A 404 19.38 -8.11 -7.67
CA THR A 404 19.26 -9.36 -8.42
C THR A 404 19.11 -10.52 -7.43
N SER A 405 18.09 -11.35 -7.63
CA SER A 405 17.93 -12.63 -6.95
C SER A 405 17.83 -13.74 -8.00
N GLY A 406 18.74 -14.72 -7.91
CA GLY A 406 18.98 -15.67 -9.00
C GLY A 406 19.42 -14.94 -10.27
N SER A 407 18.70 -15.15 -11.38
CA SER A 407 18.93 -14.46 -12.66
C SER A 407 17.99 -13.26 -12.90
N THR A 408 17.12 -12.93 -11.94
CA THR A 408 16.09 -11.89 -12.11
C THR A 408 16.44 -10.65 -11.31
N PHE A 409 16.43 -9.49 -11.96
CA PHE A 409 16.52 -8.20 -11.29
C PHE A 409 15.13 -7.73 -10.83
N TYR A 410 15.03 -7.32 -9.57
CA TYR A 410 13.83 -6.74 -8.99
C TYR A 410 14.13 -5.31 -8.56
N GLY A 411 13.43 -4.30 -9.10
CA GLY A 411 13.62 -2.88 -8.71
C GLY A 411 13.38 -1.81 -9.76
N ASP A 412 12.79 -2.16 -10.90
CA ASP A 412 12.45 -1.21 -11.98
C ASP A 412 10.96 -0.82 -11.98
N GLY A 413 10.18 -1.18 -10.94
CA GLY A 413 8.81 -0.72 -10.80
C GLY A 413 8.74 0.77 -10.45
N ARG A 414 7.72 1.48 -10.93
CA ARG A 414 7.52 2.91 -10.63
C ARG A 414 7.23 3.12 -9.14
N VAL A 415 7.89 4.11 -8.54
CA VAL A 415 7.57 4.60 -7.19
C VAL A 415 7.30 6.09 -7.22
N LEU A 416 6.25 6.52 -6.53
CA LEU A 416 5.77 7.90 -6.49
C LEU A 416 5.69 8.38 -5.04
N LEU A 417 6.51 9.35 -4.67
CA LEU A 417 6.61 9.90 -3.31
C LEU A 417 6.03 11.32 -3.29
N PHE A 418 4.85 11.52 -2.71
CA PHE A 418 4.18 12.83 -2.74
C PHE A 418 3.86 13.37 -1.36
N HIS A 419 4.15 14.64 -1.08
CA HIS A 419 3.68 15.28 0.15
C HIS A 419 4.09 14.52 1.43
N ASN A 420 5.22 13.82 1.47
CA ASN A 420 5.67 13.16 2.70
C ASN A 420 6.49 14.13 3.56
N THR A 421 6.62 13.84 4.86
CA THR A 421 7.40 14.68 5.78
C THR A 421 8.31 13.81 6.64
N ALA A 422 9.61 13.86 6.33
CA ALA A 422 10.65 13.37 7.22
C ALA A 422 10.93 14.44 8.27
N LEU A 423 10.67 14.12 9.55
CA LEU A 423 10.96 15.04 10.64
C LEU A 423 12.46 15.05 10.96
N LYS A 424 12.89 16.17 11.54
CA LYS A 424 14.14 16.27 12.29
C LYS A 424 13.74 16.19 13.77
N PRO A 425 13.88 15.03 14.44
CA PRO A 425 13.43 14.89 15.81
C PRO A 425 14.06 15.96 16.71
N LEU A 426 13.26 16.55 17.59
CA LEU A 426 13.73 17.59 18.53
C LEU A 426 14.61 16.99 19.64
N ALA A 427 14.42 15.71 19.94
CA ALA A 427 15.20 14.91 20.88
C ALA A 427 15.42 13.51 20.30
N GLY A 428 16.53 12.87 20.70
CA GLY A 428 16.89 11.53 20.23
C GLY A 428 17.87 11.52 19.04
N PRO A 429 18.02 10.38 18.36
CA PRO A 429 18.93 10.22 17.24
C PRO A 429 18.64 11.18 16.09
N GLN A 430 19.70 11.62 15.42
CA GLN A 430 19.59 12.45 14.22
C GLN A 430 19.30 11.57 13.00
N ASN A 431 18.09 11.68 12.44
CA ASN A 431 17.75 11.04 11.16
C ASN A 431 18.73 11.50 10.07
N ARG A 432 19.37 10.58 9.36
CA ARG A 432 20.42 10.92 8.39
C ARG A 432 19.92 11.14 6.98
N LYS A 433 18.77 10.55 6.62
CA LYS A 433 18.26 10.51 5.24
C LYS A 433 16.75 10.58 5.22
N ALA A 434 16.18 11.05 4.13
CA ALA A 434 14.77 10.83 3.83
C ALA A 434 14.62 9.75 2.75
N VAL A 435 15.39 9.85 1.66
CA VAL A 435 15.40 8.85 0.59
C VAL A 435 16.78 8.18 0.52
N GLU A 436 16.80 6.86 0.43
CA GLU A 436 18.02 6.06 0.29
C GLU A 436 17.85 4.96 -0.76
N ALA A 437 18.78 4.88 -1.71
CA ALA A 437 19.04 3.66 -2.45
C ALA A 437 19.83 2.69 -1.53
N GLY A 438 19.13 1.69 -0.97
CA GLY A 438 19.65 0.83 0.10
C GLY A 438 20.94 0.11 -0.29
N ASP A 439 21.94 0.11 0.58
CA ASP A 439 23.17 -0.70 0.50
C ASP A 439 23.83 -0.81 -0.89
N GLY A 440 23.90 0.31 -1.63
CA GLY A 440 24.55 0.35 -2.96
C GLY A 440 23.75 -0.29 -4.09
N ARG A 441 22.46 -0.54 -3.86
CA ARG A 441 21.47 -0.98 -4.86
C ARG A 441 21.18 0.14 -5.85
N VAL A 442 20.74 -0.25 -7.04
CA VAL A 442 20.38 0.70 -8.10
C VAL A 442 18.92 1.09 -7.94
N LEU A 443 18.65 2.38 -7.79
CA LEU A 443 17.30 2.93 -7.79
C LEU A 443 16.94 3.40 -9.20
N ARG A 444 15.78 2.98 -9.71
CA ARG A 444 15.24 3.46 -10.99
C ARG A 444 13.75 3.76 -10.84
N ASN A 445 13.24 4.60 -11.75
CA ASN A 445 11.82 4.95 -11.84
C ASN A 445 11.22 5.50 -10.53
N ALA A 446 12.00 6.19 -9.70
CA ALA A 446 11.47 6.94 -8.56
C ALA A 446 11.10 8.37 -8.99
N LEU A 447 9.93 8.85 -8.58
CA LEU A 447 9.58 10.26 -8.70
C LEU A 447 9.09 10.79 -7.36
N SER A 448 9.62 11.93 -6.91
CA SER A 448 9.15 12.62 -5.72
C SER A 448 8.71 14.05 -6.03
N ARG A 449 7.64 14.53 -5.38
CA ARG A 449 7.12 15.90 -5.51
C ARG A 449 6.54 16.39 -4.20
N ASN A 450 6.76 17.67 -3.90
CA ASN A 450 6.13 18.41 -2.80
C ASN A 450 6.39 17.79 -1.42
N ASN A 451 7.51 17.12 -1.20
CA ASN A 451 7.86 16.51 0.08
C ASN A 451 8.67 17.48 0.95
N ILE A 452 8.78 17.15 2.23
CA ILE A 452 9.73 17.75 3.18
C ILE A 452 10.74 16.68 3.59
N TRP A 453 11.97 16.79 3.08
CA TRP A 453 13.08 15.88 3.35
C TRP A 453 14.09 16.49 4.31
N ARG A 454 13.86 16.31 5.61
CA ARG A 454 14.82 16.76 6.61
C ARG A 454 15.77 15.67 7.08
N THR A 455 16.97 16.12 7.43
CA THR A 455 17.97 15.37 8.19
C THR A 455 18.39 16.18 9.44
N GLY A 456 18.84 15.46 10.47
CA GLY A 456 19.41 16.03 11.68
C GLY A 456 20.83 16.59 11.53
N ALA A 457 21.57 16.22 10.49
CA ALA A 457 22.94 16.66 10.22
C ALA A 457 23.10 17.19 8.78
N PRO A 458 22.44 18.31 8.42
CA PRO A 458 22.25 18.74 7.03
C PRO A 458 23.54 19.13 6.28
N SER A 459 24.65 19.39 7.00
CA SER A 459 25.96 19.70 6.39
C SER A 459 26.77 18.46 6.02
N SER A 460 26.47 17.29 6.58
CA SER A 460 27.25 16.05 6.41
C SER A 460 26.43 14.84 5.98
N THR A 461 25.12 14.99 5.82
CA THR A 461 24.23 13.90 5.43
C THR A 461 23.25 14.34 4.34
N ASN A 462 22.69 13.36 3.64
CA ASN A 462 21.89 13.59 2.46
C ASN A 462 20.40 13.52 2.80
N SER A 463 19.61 14.51 2.39
CA SER A 463 18.15 14.36 2.32
C SER A 463 17.77 13.29 1.30
N ILE A 464 18.43 13.29 0.13
CA ILE A 464 18.28 12.30 -0.93
C ILE A 464 19.62 11.63 -1.18
N SER A 465 19.70 10.34 -0.94
CA SER A 465 20.90 9.50 -1.12
C SER A 465 20.67 8.42 -2.18
N ASP A 466 20.61 8.83 -3.45
CA ASP A 466 20.64 7.96 -4.62
C ASP A 466 22.10 7.64 -5.03
N ASP A 467 22.31 6.62 -5.86
CA ASP A 467 23.62 6.29 -6.42
C ASP A 467 24.02 7.26 -7.56
N GLY A 468 23.06 8.03 -8.08
CA GLY A 468 23.23 9.03 -9.13
C GLY A 468 23.47 8.44 -10.53
N ARG A 469 23.32 7.12 -10.68
CA ARG A 469 23.60 6.40 -11.94
C ARG A 469 22.40 6.35 -12.87
N SER A 470 21.20 6.51 -12.33
CA SER A 470 19.95 6.39 -13.08
C SER A 470 19.36 7.76 -13.38
N THR A 471 19.19 8.08 -14.67
CA THR A 471 18.51 9.29 -15.14
C THR A 471 16.98 9.16 -15.16
N THR A 472 16.45 7.99 -14.76
CA THR A 472 15.00 7.74 -14.68
C THR A 472 14.39 8.21 -13.36
N ASN A 473 15.23 8.56 -12.39
CA ASN A 473 14.81 9.13 -11.12
C ASN A 473 14.64 10.63 -11.26
N ASP A 474 13.61 11.17 -10.61
CA ASP A 474 13.25 12.58 -10.68
C ASP A 474 12.71 13.00 -9.32
N PHE A 475 13.56 13.64 -8.51
CA PHE A 475 13.23 14.02 -7.16
C PHE A 475 12.68 15.45 -7.04
N ASP A 476 12.62 16.18 -8.15
CA ASP A 476 12.40 17.61 -8.23
C ASP A 476 11.21 18.16 -7.43
N ARG A 477 11.25 19.44 -7.07
CA ARG A 477 10.19 20.19 -6.35
C ARG A 477 9.97 19.74 -4.91
N ASP A 478 11.00 19.23 -4.24
CA ASP A 478 10.95 18.94 -2.81
C ASP A 478 11.58 20.05 -1.97
N LEU A 479 11.12 20.21 -0.73
CA LEU A 479 11.77 21.03 0.30
C LEU A 479 12.74 20.14 1.07
N TYR A 480 14.01 20.51 1.15
CA TYR A 480 15.03 19.71 1.83
C TYR A 480 16.05 20.59 2.55
N ASN A 481 16.72 20.05 3.57
CA ASN A 481 17.78 20.77 4.29
C ASN A 481 19.19 20.16 4.10
N GLY A 482 19.27 18.85 3.84
CA GLY A 482 20.51 18.10 3.67
C GLY A 482 21.15 18.26 2.29
N LEU A 483 22.11 17.38 2.02
CA LEU A 483 22.72 17.21 0.70
C LEU A 483 21.81 16.39 -0.23
N VAL A 484 22.00 16.55 -1.53
CA VAL A 484 21.34 15.73 -2.55
C VAL A 484 22.43 15.01 -3.33
N LYS A 485 22.39 13.69 -3.28
CA LYS A 485 23.17 12.80 -4.13
C LYS A 485 22.19 12.10 -5.07
N ALA A 486 22.17 12.52 -6.32
CA ALA A 486 21.30 11.99 -7.39
C ALA A 486 21.91 12.33 -8.76
N ALA A 487 21.28 11.86 -9.83
CA ALA A 487 21.70 12.23 -11.20
C ALA A 487 21.61 13.77 -11.39
N PRO A 488 22.49 14.38 -12.20
CA PRO A 488 22.43 15.82 -12.46
C PRO A 488 21.05 16.26 -12.96
N GLY A 489 20.52 17.33 -12.36
CA GLY A 489 19.20 17.86 -12.71
C GLY A 489 18.00 17.15 -12.06
N ALA A 490 18.21 16.08 -11.30
CA ALA A 490 17.13 15.35 -10.63
C ALA A 490 16.37 16.19 -9.59
N GLU A 491 16.95 17.30 -9.10
CA GLU A 491 16.35 18.22 -8.11
C GLU A 491 16.50 19.70 -8.55
N ALA A 492 16.23 20.01 -9.82
CA ALA A 492 16.56 21.32 -10.40
C ALA A 492 15.79 22.53 -9.80
N ASN A 493 14.58 22.29 -9.31
CA ASN A 493 13.64 23.28 -8.78
C ASN A 493 13.31 23.02 -7.29
N GLY A 494 14.06 22.13 -6.63
CA GLY A 494 13.91 21.90 -5.20
C GLY A 494 14.31 23.11 -4.37
N VAL A 495 13.75 23.23 -3.17
CA VAL A 495 14.03 24.33 -2.23
C VAL A 495 14.93 23.81 -1.13
N ARG A 496 16.18 24.28 -1.08
CA ARG A 496 17.09 23.96 0.03
C ARG A 496 16.93 24.96 1.18
N ALA A 497 16.14 24.62 2.19
CA ALA A 497 15.91 25.47 3.36
C ALA A 497 15.44 24.65 4.58
N GLU A 498 15.57 25.23 5.77
CA GLU A 498 14.92 24.68 6.96
C GLU A 498 13.45 25.17 6.99
N PRO A 499 12.44 24.29 7.09
CA PRO A 499 11.05 24.69 7.23
C PRO A 499 10.78 25.33 8.59
N VAL A 500 9.91 26.35 8.58
CA VAL A 500 9.28 26.89 9.79
C VAL A 500 7.92 26.22 9.98
N HIS A 501 7.66 25.75 11.20
CA HIS A 501 6.44 25.03 11.54
C HIS A 501 5.46 25.88 12.34
N VAL A 502 4.18 25.55 12.23
CA VAL A 502 3.11 26.21 13.00
C VAL A 502 3.31 26.01 14.51
N ALA A 503 2.75 26.90 15.33
CA ALA A 503 2.67 26.68 16.78
C ALA A 503 1.89 25.39 17.10
N GLY A 504 2.36 24.62 18.08
CA GLY A 504 1.77 23.32 18.43
C GLY A 504 2.15 22.18 17.47
N TRP A 505 3.15 22.40 16.60
CA TRP A 505 3.69 21.36 15.73
C TRP A 505 4.25 20.17 16.51
N GLY A 506 3.99 18.96 16.02
CA GLY A 506 4.44 17.70 16.60
C GLY A 506 3.31 16.69 16.78
N MET A 507 3.67 15.54 17.33
CA MET A 507 2.75 14.49 17.73
C MET A 507 2.40 14.64 19.21
N ASP A 508 1.12 14.66 19.54
CA ASP A 508 0.65 14.40 20.90
C ASP A 508 0.62 12.87 21.13
N PRO A 509 1.48 12.33 22.01
CA PRO A 509 1.58 10.89 22.21
C PRO A 509 0.35 10.28 22.89
N VAL A 510 -0.45 11.07 23.62
CA VAL A 510 -1.64 10.60 24.33
C VAL A 510 -2.83 10.51 23.38
N THR A 511 -3.11 11.60 22.66
CA THR A 511 -4.26 11.66 21.76
C THR A 511 -3.98 11.04 20.38
N ARG A 512 -2.69 10.84 20.03
CA ARG A 512 -2.22 10.47 18.69
C ARG A 512 -2.56 11.52 17.63
N ALA A 513 -2.82 12.76 18.04
CA ALA A 513 -3.05 13.87 17.14
C ALA A 513 -1.72 14.48 16.71
N GLY A 514 -1.45 14.52 15.40
CA GLY A 514 -0.24 15.08 14.82
C GLY A 514 -0.54 16.32 13.96
N LEU A 515 0.12 17.43 14.28
CA LEU A 515 0.12 18.65 13.49
C LEU A 515 1.50 18.86 12.86
N PHE A 516 1.58 18.70 11.55
CA PHE A 516 2.83 18.73 10.78
C PHE A 516 2.84 19.76 9.65
N SER A 517 1.85 20.66 9.63
CA SER A 517 1.80 21.75 8.66
C SER A 517 2.89 22.79 8.92
N LEU A 518 3.28 23.47 7.85
CA LEU A 518 4.16 24.62 7.92
C LEU A 518 3.49 25.82 8.61
N ALA A 519 4.29 26.76 9.11
CA ALA A 519 3.81 28.10 9.43
C ALA A 519 3.66 28.93 8.15
N ALA A 520 2.77 29.93 8.18
CA ALA A 520 2.66 30.92 7.12
C ALA A 520 4.02 31.58 6.84
N GLY A 521 4.38 31.70 5.56
CA GLY A 521 5.67 32.27 5.13
C GLY A 521 6.87 31.32 5.19
N SER A 522 6.68 30.07 5.61
CA SER A 522 7.72 29.04 5.51
C SER A 522 8.09 28.75 4.06
N SER A 523 9.34 28.33 3.82
CA SER A 523 9.93 28.12 2.50
C SER A 523 9.28 27.03 1.64
N GLY A 524 8.39 26.21 2.21
CA GLY A 524 7.62 25.19 1.50
C GLY A 524 6.17 25.58 1.21
N VAL A 525 5.71 26.75 1.68
CA VAL A 525 4.33 27.22 1.47
C VAL A 525 4.18 27.73 0.05
N ASP A 526 3.13 27.32 -0.66
CA ASP A 526 2.87 27.71 -2.05
C ASP A 526 4.01 27.40 -3.03
N ARG A 527 4.77 26.31 -2.78
CA ARG A 527 5.93 25.92 -3.64
C ARG A 527 5.77 24.59 -4.35
N GLY A 528 4.77 23.81 -3.96
CA GLY A 528 4.47 22.55 -4.60
C GLY A 528 3.88 22.72 -5.99
N VAL A 529 3.75 21.59 -6.69
CA VAL A 529 3.10 21.49 -7.99
C VAL A 529 1.76 20.77 -7.86
N PRO A 530 0.75 21.14 -8.67
CA PRO A 530 -0.48 20.37 -8.76
C PRO A 530 -0.21 18.92 -9.21
N LEU A 531 -0.75 17.97 -8.46
CA LEU A 531 -0.68 16.54 -8.69
C LEU A 531 -2.12 16.02 -8.74
N PRO A 532 -2.73 15.91 -9.95
CA PRO A 532 -4.14 15.57 -10.09
C PRO A 532 -4.55 14.35 -9.27
N GLY A 533 -5.56 14.50 -8.42
CA GLY A 533 -6.06 13.48 -7.50
C GLY A 533 -5.33 13.38 -6.16
N PHE A 534 -4.13 13.94 -5.99
CA PHE A 534 -3.34 13.83 -4.74
C PHE A 534 -3.40 15.09 -3.88
N ASN A 535 -3.62 16.25 -4.49
CA ASN A 535 -3.59 17.52 -3.78
C ASN A 535 -4.59 18.55 -4.29
N ASP A 536 -5.72 18.17 -4.92
CA ASP A 536 -6.70 19.05 -5.60
C ASP A 536 -7.42 20.13 -4.73
N GLY A 537 -7.07 20.28 -3.45
CA GLY A 537 -7.77 21.12 -2.47
C GLY A 537 -6.87 22.08 -1.67
N TRP A 538 -5.80 22.59 -2.28
CA TRP A 538 -4.87 23.52 -1.63
C TRP A 538 -5.45 24.94 -1.52
N SER A 539 -4.88 25.73 -0.61
CA SER A 539 -5.13 27.16 -0.49
C SER A 539 -3.94 27.95 -1.01
N GLY A 540 -4.13 29.23 -1.33
CA GLY A 540 -3.04 30.07 -1.85
C GLY A 540 -2.82 29.90 -3.35
N SER A 541 -1.56 30.00 -3.78
CA SER A 541 -1.15 29.97 -5.19
C SER A 541 -0.66 28.61 -5.67
N ALA A 542 -0.24 27.72 -4.77
CA ALA A 542 0.21 26.35 -5.08
C ALA A 542 0.06 25.44 -3.86
N PRO A 543 0.08 24.10 -4.02
CA PRO A 543 0.11 23.17 -2.89
C PRO A 543 1.34 23.40 -2.01
N ASP A 544 1.20 23.18 -0.71
CA ASP A 544 2.32 23.24 0.21
C ASP A 544 3.17 21.97 0.17
N ALA A 545 4.48 22.11 0.45
CA ALA A 545 5.32 20.96 0.68
C ALA A 545 4.95 20.24 2.00
N GLY A 546 5.02 18.91 1.99
CA GLY A 546 4.81 18.06 3.15
C GLY A 546 3.39 17.51 3.28
N ALA A 547 3.15 16.81 4.39
CA ALA A 547 1.96 15.99 4.59
C ALA A 547 0.66 16.78 4.79
N GLN A 548 0.77 18.03 5.23
CA GLN A 548 -0.35 18.87 5.62
C GLN A 548 -0.16 20.28 5.04
N GLU A 549 -1.22 20.79 4.41
CA GLU A 549 -1.30 22.20 4.01
C GLU A 549 -1.36 23.12 5.24
N VAL A 550 -0.90 24.35 5.12
CA VAL A 550 -1.04 25.40 6.12
C VAL A 550 -2.51 25.56 6.50
N GLY A 551 -2.79 25.62 7.82
CA GLY A 551 -4.15 25.72 8.34
C GLY A 551 -4.89 24.39 8.46
N SER A 552 -4.25 23.26 8.10
CA SER A 552 -4.81 21.94 8.36
C SER A 552 -5.07 21.69 9.85
N ARG A 553 -6.10 20.91 10.14
CA ARG A 553 -6.35 20.40 11.50
C ARG A 553 -5.37 19.26 11.81
N PRO A 554 -5.05 19.01 13.10
CA PRO A 554 -4.28 17.83 13.49
C PRO A 554 -4.95 16.54 12.98
N VAL A 555 -4.13 15.61 12.50
CA VAL A 555 -4.56 14.27 12.04
C VAL A 555 -4.42 13.29 13.20
N VAL A 556 -5.45 12.48 13.46
CA VAL A 556 -5.38 11.42 14.48
C VAL A 556 -4.94 10.11 13.83
N TYR A 557 -3.85 9.54 14.31
CA TYR A 557 -3.26 8.31 13.80
C TYR A 557 -3.59 7.09 14.68
N GLY A 558 -3.41 5.91 14.11
CA GLY A 558 -3.53 4.63 14.81
C GLY A 558 -4.96 4.26 15.17
N ALA A 559 -5.13 3.36 16.14
CA ALA A 559 -6.44 2.86 16.56
C ALA A 559 -7.37 3.95 17.10
N ARG A 560 -6.82 5.10 17.50
CA ARG A 560 -7.61 6.27 17.92
C ARG A 560 -8.25 7.03 16.76
N GLY A 561 -7.68 6.94 15.55
CA GLY A 561 -8.26 7.52 14.34
C GLY A 561 -9.41 6.68 13.78
N PHE A 562 -9.57 5.45 14.26
CA PHE A 562 -10.67 4.58 13.87
C PHE A 562 -11.97 4.99 14.58
N THR A 563 -13.03 5.15 13.80
CA THR A 563 -14.39 5.27 14.33
C THR A 563 -15.23 4.17 13.70
N THR A 564 -15.91 3.37 14.54
CA THR A 564 -16.86 2.40 14.01
C THR A 564 -18.01 3.18 13.36
N PRO A 565 -18.36 2.92 12.09
CA PRO A 565 -19.54 3.55 11.50
C PRO A 565 -20.75 3.24 12.39
N SER A 566 -21.34 4.26 13.00
CA SER A 566 -22.57 4.07 13.78
C SER A 566 -23.66 3.55 12.85
N ALA A 567 -24.51 2.64 13.37
CA ALA A 567 -25.74 2.22 12.70
C ALA A 567 -26.51 3.46 12.17
N PRO A 568 -27.23 3.36 11.04
CA PRO A 568 -27.90 4.52 10.46
C PRO A 568 -28.76 5.22 11.52
N ARG A 569 -28.59 6.54 11.65
CA ARG A 569 -29.69 7.35 12.19
C ARG A 569 -30.83 7.14 11.20
N GLY A 570 -31.90 6.51 11.67
CA GLY A 570 -33.12 6.27 10.89
C GLY A 570 -33.76 7.55 10.42
#